data_AF-A0A936DDB6-F1
#
_entry.id   AF-A0A936DDB6-F1
#
_cell.length_a   1.000
_cell.length_b   1.000
_cell.length_c   1.000
_cell.angle_alpha   90.00
_cell.angle_beta   90.00
_cell.angle_gamma   90.00
#
_symmetry.space_group_name_H-M   'P 1'
#
loop_
_entity.id
_entity.type
_entity.pdbx_description
1 polymer ?
#
loop_
_entity_poly.entity_id
_entity_poly.type
_entity_poly.pdbx_seq_one_letter_code
_entity_poly.pdbx_strand_id
1 'polypeptide(L)'
;MYLRRNKVRCGESRRTYLSIAHNVWWSGEGNRRAQSRPIVVASFGVEDNVDIELARELVQVVEKCAPKFATKRGEGKAATMRIAQEVRKIEPFLKALASRKLNLSQHLPPHPERFAILEALIRDRLAEPTAGAREDEILDSLKARFEVA
;
A
#
# COMPACT_ATOMS: atom_id res chain seq x y z
N MET A 1 -0.66 10.09 -1.56
CA MET A 1 -1.44 8.84 -1.72
C MET A 1 -2.48 8.82 -0.62
N TYR A 2 -3.47 7.94 -0.64
CA TYR A 2 -4.46 7.86 0.44
C TYR A 2 -4.97 6.44 0.65
N LEU A 3 -5.43 6.18 1.88
CA LEU A 3 -6.13 4.94 2.21
C LEU A 3 -7.54 4.98 1.62
N ARG A 4 -7.76 4.25 0.54
CA ARG A 4 -9.07 4.14 -0.11
C ARG A 4 -9.86 3.01 0.52
N ARG A 5 -11.10 3.31 0.91
CA ARG A 5 -12.13 2.35 1.30
C ARG A 5 -13.05 2.05 0.12
N ASN A 6 -13.19 0.78 -0.23
CA ASN A 6 -14.07 0.33 -1.31
C ASN A 6 -15.15 -0.60 -0.77
N LYS A 7 -16.39 -0.12 -0.68
CA LYS A 7 -17.52 -0.96 -0.26
C LYS A 7 -18.04 -1.73 -1.46
N VAL A 8 -17.92 -3.06 -1.41
CA VAL A 8 -18.38 -3.97 -2.46
C VAL A 8 -19.57 -4.77 -1.94
N ARG A 9 -20.63 -4.88 -2.74
CA ARG A 9 -21.78 -5.74 -2.44
C ARG A 9 -21.43 -7.18 -2.81
N CYS A 10 -21.60 -8.10 -1.86
CA CYS A 10 -21.36 -9.53 -2.03
C CYS A 10 -22.66 -10.26 -1.67
N GLY A 11 -23.57 -10.37 -2.66
CA GLY A 11 -24.92 -10.90 -2.45
C GLY A 11 -25.73 -10.01 -1.51
N GLU A 12 -26.13 -10.60 -0.37
CA GLU A 12 -26.88 -9.94 0.71
C GLU A 12 -25.97 -9.13 1.66
N SER A 13 -24.65 -9.35 1.61
CA SER A 13 -23.69 -8.69 2.49
C SER A 13 -22.95 -7.55 1.79
N ARG A 14 -22.24 -6.72 2.58
CA ARG A 14 -21.29 -5.72 2.09
C ARG A 14 -19.93 -5.98 2.74
N ARG A 15 -18.87 -5.92 1.95
CA ARG A 15 -17.48 -5.98 2.44
C ARG A 15 -16.76 -4.69 2.08
N THR A 16 -15.96 -4.16 3.00
CA THR A 16 -15.08 -3.04 2.71
C THR A 16 -13.68 -3.56 2.44
N TYR A 17 -13.10 -3.14 1.33
CA TYR A 17 -11.71 -3.41 1.00
C TYR A 17 -10.86 -2.15 1.17
N LEU A 18 -9.65 -2.32 1.69
CA LEU A 18 -8.67 -1.25 1.88
C LEU A 18 -7.57 -1.36 0.83
N SER A 19 -7.17 -0.21 0.30
CA SER A 19 -6.10 -0.12 -0.69
C SER A 19 -5.39 1.23 -0.61
N ILE A 20 -4.12 1.27 -0.98
CA ILE A 20 -3.40 2.51 -1.26
C ILE A 20 -3.84 3.00 -2.64
N ALA A 21 -4.32 4.24 -2.74
CA ALA A 21 -4.70 4.85 -4.00
C ALA A 21 -3.97 6.18 -4.24
N HIS A 22 -3.81 6.51 -5.52
CA HIS A 22 -3.32 7.82 -5.97
C HIS A 22 -4.29 8.39 -7.01
N ASN A 23 -4.71 9.63 -6.81
CA ASN A 23 -5.64 10.31 -7.71
C ASN A 23 -4.87 10.88 -8.90
N VAL A 24 -5.37 10.63 -10.11
CA VAL A 24 -4.87 11.27 -11.32
C VAL A 24 -5.97 12.07 -11.99
N TRP A 25 -5.60 13.24 -12.51
CA TRP A 25 -6.49 14.06 -13.30
C TRP A 25 -6.54 13.55 -14.73
N TRP A 26 -7.75 13.26 -15.19
CA TRP A 26 -8.01 12.77 -16.53
C TRP A 26 -8.88 13.78 -17.28
N SER A 27 -8.33 14.45 -18.30
CA SER A 27 -9.14 15.09 -19.35
C SER A 27 -9.46 14.03 -20.40
N GLY A 28 -10.74 13.66 -20.57
CA GLY A 28 -11.13 12.83 -21.71
C GLY A 28 -10.82 13.55 -23.03
N GLU A 29 -10.68 12.83 -24.14
CA GLU A 29 -10.63 13.45 -25.46
C GLU A 29 -11.89 14.31 -25.69
N GLY A 30 -11.69 15.55 -26.16
CA GLY A 30 -12.74 16.55 -26.38
C GLY A 30 -12.95 17.55 -25.23
N ASN A 31 -14.06 18.29 -25.27
CA ASN A 31 -14.37 19.40 -24.36
C ASN A 31 -14.90 18.95 -22.97
N ARG A 32 -14.57 17.73 -22.54
CA ARG A 32 -15.07 17.15 -21.27
C ARG A 32 -14.22 17.63 -20.09
N ARG A 33 -14.88 18.10 -19.03
CA ARG A 33 -14.22 18.53 -17.78
C ARG A 33 -13.31 17.44 -17.25
N ALA A 34 -12.10 17.82 -16.83
CA ALA A 34 -11.16 16.89 -16.22
C ALA A 34 -11.76 16.29 -14.94
N GLN A 35 -11.69 14.96 -14.80
CA GLN A 35 -12.15 14.24 -13.62
C GLN A 35 -10.97 13.57 -12.92
N SER A 36 -10.95 13.65 -11.60
CA SER A 36 -10.02 12.87 -10.78
C SER A 36 -10.47 11.41 -10.75
N ARG A 37 -9.56 10.49 -11.09
CA ARG A 37 -9.79 9.04 -11.05
C ARG A 37 -8.75 8.37 -10.16
N PRO A 38 -9.16 7.44 -9.27
CA PRO A 38 -8.22 6.73 -8.41
C PRO A 38 -7.51 5.62 -9.18
N ILE A 39 -6.19 5.57 -9.09
CA ILE A 39 -5.38 4.41 -9.44
C ILE A 39 -5.03 3.67 -8.15
N VAL A 40 -5.37 2.38 -8.09
CA VAL A 40 -4.97 1.51 -6.97
C VAL A 40 -3.51 1.13 -7.13
N VAL A 41 -2.72 1.53 -6.14
CA VAL A 41 -1.28 1.32 -6.03
C VAL A 41 -0.99 -0.05 -5.42
N ALA A 42 -1.63 -0.37 -4.29
CA ALA A 42 -1.52 -1.66 -3.62
C ALA A 42 -2.80 -2.00 -2.85
N SER A 43 -3.11 -3.28 -2.68
CA SER A 43 -4.26 -3.77 -1.90
C SER A 43 -3.85 -4.30 -0.53
N PHE A 44 -4.60 -3.95 0.52
CA PHE A 44 -4.47 -4.56 1.85
C PHE A 44 -5.50 -5.68 2.07
N GLY A 45 -6.55 -5.77 1.25
CA GLY A 45 -7.62 -6.76 1.41
C GLY A 45 -8.81 -6.25 2.21
N VAL A 46 -9.50 -7.16 2.92
CA VAL A 46 -10.75 -6.88 3.65
C VAL A 46 -10.44 -6.11 4.93
N GLU A 47 -11.19 -5.03 5.20
CA GLU A 47 -11.01 -4.14 6.35
C GLU A 47 -10.93 -4.90 7.69
N ASP A 48 -11.75 -5.94 7.87
CA ASP A 48 -11.82 -6.73 9.11
C ASP A 48 -10.48 -7.42 9.47
N ASN A 49 -9.65 -7.71 8.48
CA ASN A 49 -8.36 -8.39 8.66
C ASN A 49 -7.18 -7.43 8.76
N VAL A 50 -7.42 -6.11 8.62
CA VAL A 50 -6.38 -5.10 8.50
C VAL A 50 -6.34 -4.23 9.75
N ASP A 51 -5.14 -3.95 10.25
CA ASP A 51 -4.91 -2.91 11.24
C ASP A 51 -4.98 -1.55 10.53
N ILE A 52 -6.06 -0.81 10.80
CA ILE A 52 -6.39 0.42 10.07
C ILE A 52 -5.38 1.53 10.35
N GLU A 53 -4.89 1.63 11.58
CA GLU A 53 -3.94 2.68 11.96
C GLU A 53 -2.59 2.41 11.31
N LEU A 54 -2.14 1.16 11.34
CA LEU A 54 -0.93 0.76 10.63
C LEU A 54 -1.07 0.93 9.11
N ALA A 55 -2.22 0.60 8.52
CA ALA A 55 -2.48 0.83 7.10
C ALA A 55 -2.42 2.33 6.72
N ARG A 56 -2.86 3.25 7.60
CA ARG A 56 -2.74 4.70 7.38
C ARG A 56 -1.28 5.15 7.38
N GLU A 57 -0.46 4.62 8.27
CA GLU A 57 0.96 4.91 8.31
C GLU A 57 1.69 4.35 7.09
N LEU A 58 1.40 3.11 6.72
CA LEU A 58 1.96 2.48 5.53
C LEU A 58 1.68 3.29 4.27
N VAL A 59 0.51 3.92 4.13
CA VAL A 59 0.23 4.83 3.01
C VAL A 59 1.23 6.00 2.95
N GLN A 60 1.52 6.62 4.09
CA GLN A 60 2.45 7.75 4.18
C GLN A 60 3.89 7.31 3.91
N VAL A 61 4.29 6.17 4.46
CA VAL A 61 5.63 5.62 4.25
C VAL A 61 5.82 5.21 2.80
N VAL A 62 4.85 4.50 2.19
CA VAL A 62 4.91 4.13 0.78
C VAL A 62 4.99 5.36 -0.12
N GLU A 63 4.24 6.42 0.17
CA GLU A 63 4.34 7.67 -0.59
C GLU A 63 5.74 8.30 -0.50
N LYS A 64 6.38 8.25 0.66
CA LYS A 64 7.74 8.76 0.87
C LYS A 64 8.80 7.92 0.16
N CYS A 65 8.63 6.59 0.15
CA CYS A 65 9.58 5.65 -0.42
C CYS A 65 9.37 5.36 -1.91
N ALA A 66 8.18 5.66 -2.45
CA ALA A 66 7.85 5.38 -3.84
C ALA A 66 8.85 6.05 -4.80
N PRO A 67 9.23 5.35 -5.90
CA PRO A 67 10.14 5.90 -6.88
C PRO A 67 9.58 7.19 -7.48
N LYS A 68 10.43 8.21 -7.61
CA LYS A 68 10.06 9.50 -8.21
C LYS A 68 10.48 9.50 -9.68
N PHE A 69 9.50 9.57 -10.57
CA PHE A 69 9.75 9.71 -12.00
C PHE A 69 9.61 11.18 -12.39
N ALA A 70 10.54 11.69 -13.20
CA ALA A 70 10.35 12.98 -13.84
C ALA A 70 9.13 12.93 -14.76
N THR A 71 8.27 13.94 -14.70
CA THR A 71 7.04 14.00 -15.50
C THR A 71 6.92 15.34 -16.20
N LYS A 72 6.48 15.32 -17.46
CA LYS A 72 6.03 16.53 -18.16
C LYS A 72 4.54 16.76 -17.91
N ARG A 73 4.07 17.97 -18.21
CA ARG A 73 2.64 18.31 -18.16
C ARG A 73 1.86 17.33 -19.04
N GLY A 74 0.87 16.63 -18.45
CA GLY A 74 0.05 15.62 -19.14
C GLY A 74 0.49 14.17 -18.91
N GLU A 75 1.69 13.90 -18.38
CA GLU A 75 2.22 12.54 -18.18
C GLU A 75 1.90 11.95 -16.79
N GLY A 76 1.16 12.68 -15.95
CA GLY A 76 0.89 12.28 -14.56
C GLY A 76 0.25 10.90 -14.41
N LYS A 77 -0.61 10.50 -15.36
CA LYS A 77 -1.19 9.14 -15.40
C LYS A 77 -0.11 8.07 -15.63
N ALA A 78 0.75 8.25 -16.64
CA ALA A 78 1.79 7.29 -16.97
C ALA A 78 2.78 7.13 -15.81
N ALA A 79 3.15 8.24 -15.17
CA ALA A 79 4.03 8.22 -14.01
C ALA A 79 3.40 7.52 -12.81
N THR A 80 2.12 7.80 -12.52
CA THR A 80 1.40 7.12 -11.44
C THR A 80 1.27 5.62 -11.73
N MET A 81 1.05 5.23 -12.99
CA MET A 81 1.02 3.82 -13.38
C MET A 81 2.38 3.14 -13.17
N ARG A 82 3.49 3.81 -13.48
CA ARG A 82 4.85 3.29 -13.18
C ARG A 82 5.07 3.14 -11.68
N ILE A 83 4.70 4.14 -10.88
CA ILE A 83 4.77 4.05 -9.41
C ILE A 83 3.95 2.85 -8.91
N ALA A 84 2.72 2.69 -9.40
CA ALA A 84 1.87 1.57 -9.04
C ALA A 84 2.50 0.22 -9.41
N GLN A 85 3.11 0.10 -10.59
CA GLN A 85 3.80 -1.12 -11.01
C GLN A 85 4.97 -1.46 -10.09
N GLU A 86 5.78 -0.48 -9.69
CA GLU A 86 6.90 -0.71 -8.77
C GLU A 86 6.44 -1.10 -7.37
N VAL A 87 5.45 -0.38 -6.81
CA VAL A 87 4.93 -0.70 -5.48
C VAL A 87 4.21 -2.06 -5.45
N ARG A 88 3.54 -2.46 -6.54
CA ARG A 88 2.89 -3.79 -6.62
C ARG A 88 3.85 -4.95 -6.45
N LYS A 89 5.14 -4.78 -6.77
CA LYS A 89 6.16 -5.82 -6.55
C LYS A 89 6.31 -6.19 -5.07
N ILE A 90 5.93 -5.29 -4.17
CA ILE A 90 6.00 -5.48 -2.72
C ILE A 90 4.60 -5.53 -2.07
N GLU A 91 3.52 -5.61 -2.86
CA GLU A 91 2.15 -5.63 -2.34
C GLU A 91 1.91 -6.74 -1.30
N PRO A 92 2.36 -8.00 -1.50
CA PRO A 92 2.22 -9.04 -0.49
C PRO A 92 2.88 -8.69 0.85
N PHE A 93 4.05 -8.02 0.80
CA PHE A 93 4.75 -7.55 1.99
C PHE A 93 3.98 -6.44 2.71
N LEU A 94 3.48 -5.45 1.97
CA LEU A 94 2.65 -4.37 2.54
C LEU A 94 1.37 -4.92 3.19
N LYS A 95 0.77 -5.95 2.57
CA LYS A 95 -0.40 -6.63 3.10
C LYS A 95 -0.08 -7.39 4.40
N ALA A 96 1.04 -8.11 4.43
CA ALA A 96 1.52 -8.79 5.64
C ALA A 96 1.76 -7.80 6.79
N LEU A 97 2.41 -6.67 6.52
CA LEU A 97 2.62 -5.61 7.53
C LEU A 97 1.29 -5.08 8.08
N ALA A 98 0.33 -4.78 7.21
CA ALA A 98 -0.98 -4.25 7.62
C ALA A 98 -1.90 -5.31 8.26
N SER A 99 -1.52 -6.59 8.24
CA SER A 99 -2.37 -7.69 8.68
C SER A 99 -2.50 -7.75 10.19
N ARG A 100 -3.72 -7.89 10.69
CA ARG A 100 -3.97 -8.18 12.12
C ARG A 100 -3.34 -9.49 12.57
N LYS A 101 -3.09 -10.44 11.66
CA LYS A 101 -2.45 -11.73 12.00
C LYS A 101 -0.99 -11.58 12.45
N LEU A 102 -0.32 -10.50 12.05
CA LEU A 102 1.04 -10.21 12.46
C LEU A 102 1.10 -9.56 13.85
N ASN A 103 -0.02 -8.99 14.33
CA ASN A 103 -0.07 -8.19 15.55
C ASN A 103 1.04 -7.12 15.62
N LEU A 104 1.46 -6.58 14.46
CA LEU A 104 2.63 -5.70 14.40
C LEU A 104 2.46 -4.45 15.26
N SER A 105 1.23 -3.96 15.45
CA SER A 105 0.96 -2.83 16.33
C SER A 105 1.21 -3.10 17.82
N GLN A 106 1.29 -4.37 18.23
CA GLN A 106 1.69 -4.77 19.60
C GLN A 106 3.21 -4.83 19.73
N HIS A 107 3.90 -5.39 18.73
CA HIS A 107 5.37 -5.49 18.70
C HIS A 107 6.05 -4.15 18.39
N LEU A 108 5.37 -3.29 17.63
CA LEU A 108 5.82 -1.97 17.23
C LEU A 108 4.72 -0.94 17.58
N PRO A 109 4.60 -0.58 18.88
CA PRO A 109 3.57 0.33 19.35
C PRO A 109 3.74 1.74 18.77
N PRO A 110 2.71 2.60 18.88
CA PRO A 110 2.79 3.98 18.42
C PRO A 110 3.93 4.75 19.09
N HIS A 111 5.02 4.94 18.35
CA HIS A 111 6.20 5.69 18.75
C HIS A 111 6.76 6.40 17.51
N PRO A 112 7.37 7.60 17.61
CA PRO A 112 7.96 8.28 16.46
C PRO A 112 8.92 7.41 15.64
N GLU A 113 9.63 6.50 16.29
CA GLU A 113 10.58 5.57 15.65
C GLU A 113 9.91 4.51 14.78
N ARG A 114 8.65 4.15 15.07
CA ARG A 114 7.89 3.19 14.25
C ARG A 114 7.90 3.58 12.79
N PHE A 115 7.68 4.86 12.50
CA PHE A 115 7.66 5.37 11.14
C PHE A 115 9.02 5.16 10.45
N ALA A 116 10.13 5.41 11.16
CA ALA A 116 11.47 5.21 10.63
C ALA A 116 11.77 3.72 10.35
N ILE A 117 11.31 2.83 11.22
CA ILE A 117 11.45 1.38 11.05
C ILE A 117 10.66 0.91 9.82
N LEU A 118 9.38 1.32 9.69
CA LEU A 118 8.55 1.01 8.52
C LEU A 118 9.16 1.57 7.23
N GLU A 119 9.74 2.77 7.30
CA GLU A 119 10.44 3.40 6.17
C GLU A 119 11.65 2.58 5.73
N ALA A 120 12.49 2.16 6.67
CA ALA A 120 13.65 1.32 6.38
C ALA A 120 13.22 -0.02 5.75
N LEU A 121 12.23 -0.70 6.32
CA LEU A 121 11.70 -1.98 5.81
C LEU A 121 11.14 -1.86 4.39
N ILE A 122 10.39 -0.79 4.11
CA ILE A 122 9.79 -0.57 2.79
C ILE A 122 10.86 -0.21 1.75
N ARG A 123 11.86 0.61 2.11
CA ARG A 123 12.97 0.94 1.21
C ARG A 123 13.78 -0.30 0.84
N ASP A 124 14.13 -1.09 1.84
CA ASP A 124 14.84 -2.36 1.67
C ASP A 124 14.06 -3.29 0.72
N ARG A 125 12.76 -3.47 0.98
CA ARG A 125 11.93 -4.35 0.13
C ARG A 125 11.70 -3.80 -1.28
N LEU A 126 11.66 -2.48 -1.48
CA LEU A 126 11.57 -1.88 -2.81
C LEU A 126 12.88 -2.04 -3.60
N ALA A 127 14.04 -2.04 -2.91
CA ALA A 127 15.34 -2.28 -3.53
C ALA A 127 15.50 -3.75 -3.97
N GLU A 128 15.02 -4.68 -3.15
CA GLU A 128 15.05 -6.13 -3.43
C GLU A 128 13.65 -6.76 -3.35
N PRO A 129 12.78 -6.56 -4.35
CA PRO A 129 11.43 -7.10 -4.33
C PRO A 129 11.46 -8.63 -4.43
N THR A 130 10.83 -9.29 -3.48
CA THR A 130 10.71 -10.75 -3.47
C THR A 130 9.50 -11.16 -4.32
N ALA A 131 9.67 -11.08 -5.64
CA ALA A 131 8.62 -11.39 -6.59
C ALA A 131 8.11 -12.83 -6.40
N GLY A 132 6.82 -12.98 -6.09
CA GLY A 132 6.16 -14.29 -5.99
C GLY A 132 6.15 -14.94 -4.61
N ALA A 133 6.73 -14.32 -3.58
CA ALA A 133 6.63 -14.82 -2.21
C ALA A 133 5.17 -14.80 -1.73
N ARG A 134 4.72 -15.90 -1.10
CA ARG A 134 3.36 -15.97 -0.55
C ARG A 134 3.26 -15.12 0.71
N GLU A 135 2.08 -14.54 0.94
CA GLU A 135 1.82 -13.70 2.12
C GLU A 135 2.15 -14.45 3.43
N ASP A 136 1.81 -15.73 3.52
CA ASP A 136 2.09 -16.56 4.70
C ASP A 136 3.59 -16.77 4.92
N GLU A 137 4.38 -17.00 3.86
CA GLU A 137 5.84 -17.14 3.95
C GLU A 137 6.51 -15.83 4.44
N ILE A 138 5.99 -14.69 3.98
CA ILE A 138 6.45 -13.38 4.44
C ILE A 138 6.09 -13.17 5.91
N LEU A 139 4.86 -13.54 6.31
CA LEU A 139 4.41 -13.44 7.70
C LEU A 139 5.28 -14.29 8.62
N ASP A 140 5.58 -15.53 8.24
CA ASP A 140 6.41 -16.44 9.03
C ASP A 140 7.85 -15.94 9.14
N SER A 141 8.41 -15.44 8.03
CA SER A 141 9.75 -14.82 8.03
C SER A 141 9.81 -13.58 8.93
N LEU A 142 8.77 -12.74 8.93
CA LEU A 142 8.71 -11.55 9.78
C LEU A 142 8.56 -11.93 11.25
N LYS A 143 7.69 -12.89 11.59
CA LYS A 143 7.53 -13.38 12.96
C LYS A 143 8.83 -13.95 13.51
N ALA A 144 9.52 -14.78 12.74
CA ALA A 144 10.82 -15.34 13.14
C ALA A 144 11.86 -14.25 13.44
N ARG A 145 11.83 -13.12 12.73
CA ARG A 145 12.71 -11.96 13.01
C ARG A 145 12.32 -11.20 14.28
N PHE A 146 11.06 -11.24 14.68
CA PHE A 146 10.56 -10.56 15.89
C PHE A 146 10.58 -11.45 17.14
N GLU A 147 10.58 -12.77 17.01
CA GLU A 147 10.68 -13.72 18.15
C GLU A 147 12.12 -13.91 18.66
N VAL A 148 13.14 -13.52 17.88
CA VAL A 148 14.56 -13.66 18.23
C VAL A 148 15.11 -12.43 18.99
N ALA A 149 14.27 -11.42 19.29
CA ALA A 149 14.62 -10.22 20.04
C ALA A 149 13.96 -10.22 21.43
#